data_AF-A0A962KMQ8-F1
#
_entry.id   AF-A0A962KMQ8-F1
#
_cell.length_a   1.000
_cell.length_b   1.000
_cell.length_c   1.000
_cell.angle_alpha   90.00
_cell.angle_beta   90.00
_cell.angle_gamma   90.00
#
_symmetry.space_group_name_H-M   'P 1'
#
loop_
_entity.id
_entity.type
_entity.pdbx_description
1 polymer ?
#
loop_
_entity_poly.entity_id
_entity_poly.type
_entity_poly.pdbx_seq_one_letter_code
_entity_poly.pdbx_strand_id
1 'polypeptide(L)'
;MKSLLKRGFNQLDALFSKAFTPQWNPLYQLGGLSFFYFWIVAVTGVYLFIFFETSIGGAYSSIEQISHSQWYLGGVMRSFHRYASAAMGVCVTLHLLREFAMDRYSGPRWFSWVSGIPLLWLLFASAIGGYWLVWDQQAQFIAILTSEWFDWLPIMVDPMASNFLNEAALSDRFFSLLVFLHIGIPLTLLLGMFIHIKRITGARSAPARGLAAGTLLAMLVVSLWRPALSQAPANLDIAVTEVGLDWIFLNPYLLISNWGPGQAWAVLVGFSSVLTILPWLPSRRKKQGPVAVVDPDNCNGCGWCLADCPYEAVSMKEHDYKVGHKQSVVNPDLCVSCGICAGACPSSSPFRHVDELTTGISIPELHIKDLLALTESRLEALSGEGPRIMLYGCDHGSDVQRYQSDRVAAISMPCSALVPPAFVDYVLRKELADGVMISGCCEGDCHHRLGNTWMDQRFSMERMPVLRTRVPRDRVRLRWLGAQGTRQLGREMEQFASELGDESAAESVQVVEVKHG
;
A
#
# COMPACT_ATOMS: atom_id res chain seq x y z
N MET A 1 -13.08 -11.96 -13.58
CA MET A 1 -11.68 -11.89 -13.06
C MET A 1 -11.50 -10.93 -11.90
N LYS A 2 -11.64 -9.60 -12.05
CA LYS A 2 -11.34 -8.63 -10.98
C LYS A 2 -12.15 -8.77 -9.69
N SER A 3 -13.48 -8.97 -9.79
CA SER A 3 -14.34 -9.23 -8.62
C SER A 3 -13.91 -10.50 -7.85
N LEU A 4 -13.39 -11.51 -8.56
CA LEU A 4 -12.85 -12.73 -7.95
C LEU A 4 -11.53 -12.43 -7.23
N LEU A 5 -10.61 -11.67 -7.85
CA LEU A 5 -9.36 -11.25 -7.20
C LEU A 5 -9.64 -10.43 -5.93
N LYS A 6 -10.56 -9.47 -6.00
CA LYS A 6 -10.96 -8.66 -4.83
C LYS A 6 -11.53 -9.54 -3.72
N ARG A 7 -12.39 -10.51 -4.06
CA ARG A 7 -12.91 -11.49 -3.10
C ARG A 7 -11.80 -12.35 -2.49
N GLY A 8 -10.83 -12.81 -3.30
CA GLY A 8 -9.68 -13.58 -2.84
C GLY A 8 -8.82 -12.79 -1.86
N PHE A 9 -8.45 -11.55 -2.18
CA PHE A 9 -7.71 -10.69 -1.26
C PHE A 9 -8.48 -10.41 0.02
N ASN A 10 -9.79 -10.18 -0.06
CA ASN A 10 -10.63 -9.98 1.12
C ASN A 10 -10.68 -11.21 2.03
N GLN A 11 -10.70 -12.42 1.46
CA GLN A 11 -10.66 -13.66 2.23
C GLN A 11 -9.31 -13.89 2.89
N LEU A 12 -8.21 -13.65 2.14
CA LEU A 12 -6.86 -13.70 2.70
C LEU A 12 -6.71 -12.68 3.83
N ASP A 13 -7.23 -11.48 3.65
CA ASP A 13 -7.19 -10.43 4.66
C ASP A 13 -7.96 -10.82 5.93
N ALA A 14 -9.14 -11.41 5.78
CA ALA A 14 -9.91 -11.95 6.89
C ALA A 14 -9.18 -13.09 7.62
N LEU A 15 -8.39 -13.90 6.89
CA LEU A 15 -7.57 -14.95 7.49
C LEU A 15 -6.40 -14.36 8.28
N PHE A 16 -5.64 -13.45 7.68
CA PHE A 16 -4.51 -12.80 8.34
C PHE A 16 -4.95 -11.96 9.54
N SER A 17 -6.10 -11.28 9.46
CA SER A 17 -6.64 -10.50 10.58
C SER A 17 -7.04 -11.35 11.80
N LYS A 18 -7.18 -12.67 11.66
CA LYS A 18 -7.36 -13.57 12.81
C LYS A 18 -6.05 -13.88 13.53
N ALA A 19 -4.93 -13.89 12.81
CA ALA A 19 -3.62 -14.27 13.33
C ALA A 19 -2.75 -13.06 13.68
N PHE A 20 -2.97 -11.93 13.02
CA PHE A 20 -2.15 -10.72 13.14
C PHE A 20 -3.02 -9.51 13.44
N THR A 21 -2.50 -8.63 14.30
CA THR A 21 -3.01 -7.28 14.44
C THR A 21 -2.84 -6.51 13.12
N PRO A 22 -3.65 -5.46 12.83
CA PRO A 22 -3.56 -4.70 11.58
C PRO A 22 -2.13 -4.21 11.26
N GLN A 23 -1.41 -3.75 12.29
CA GLN A 23 -0.01 -3.32 12.17
C GLN A 23 0.97 -4.43 11.75
N TRP A 24 0.64 -5.71 11.95
CA TRP A 24 1.50 -6.86 11.63
C TRP A 24 0.95 -7.69 10.47
N ASN A 25 -0.20 -7.31 9.90
CA ASN A 25 -0.76 -7.99 8.74
C ASN A 25 0.17 -7.77 7.53
N PRO A 26 0.74 -8.84 6.93
CA PRO A 26 1.69 -8.72 5.83
C PRO A 26 1.04 -8.17 4.55
N LEU A 27 -0.27 -8.38 4.34
CA LEU A 27 -0.97 -7.89 3.14
C LEU A 27 -1.04 -6.36 3.07
N TYR A 28 -1.00 -5.68 4.22
CA TYR A 28 -0.99 -4.22 4.29
C TYR A 28 0.41 -3.64 4.12
N GLN A 29 1.44 -4.49 4.11
CA GLN A 29 2.85 -4.10 4.14
C GLN A 29 3.65 -4.64 2.95
N LEU A 30 2.98 -5.15 1.91
CA LEU A 30 3.63 -5.75 0.73
C LEU A 30 4.69 -4.83 0.10
N GLY A 31 4.42 -3.52 0.00
CA GLY A 31 5.38 -2.55 -0.50
C GLY A 31 6.62 -2.42 0.41
N GLY A 32 6.41 -2.23 1.71
CA GLY A 32 7.51 -2.14 2.69
C GLY A 32 8.30 -3.44 2.82
N LEU A 33 7.63 -4.60 2.76
CA LEU A 33 8.27 -5.92 2.71
C LEU A 33 9.14 -6.07 1.47
N SER A 34 8.70 -5.58 0.30
CA SER A 34 9.51 -5.64 -0.93
C SER A 34 10.82 -4.84 -0.80
N PHE A 35 10.77 -3.64 -0.21
CA PHE A 35 11.98 -2.88 0.13
C PHE A 35 12.86 -3.60 1.16
N PHE A 36 12.25 -4.23 2.15
CA PHE A 36 12.98 -4.98 3.16
C PHE A 36 13.73 -6.19 2.56
N TYR A 37 13.07 -6.98 1.71
CA TYR A 37 13.71 -8.08 1.01
C TYR A 37 14.80 -7.60 0.05
N PHE A 38 14.60 -6.46 -0.63
CA PHE A 38 15.66 -5.84 -1.41
C PHE A 38 16.92 -5.58 -0.57
N TRP A 39 16.79 -5.03 0.64
CA TRP A 39 17.94 -4.80 1.51
C TRP A 39 18.60 -6.10 1.98
N ILE A 40 17.82 -7.14 2.24
CA ILE A 40 18.40 -8.47 2.55
C ILE A 40 19.20 -8.99 1.36
N VAL A 41 18.65 -8.93 0.15
CA VAL A 41 19.34 -9.32 -1.10
C VAL A 41 20.60 -8.47 -1.31
N ALA A 42 20.54 -7.16 -1.12
CA ALA A 42 21.68 -6.27 -1.29
C ALA A 42 22.82 -6.59 -0.31
N VAL A 43 22.51 -6.71 0.99
CA VAL A 43 23.52 -6.99 2.03
C VAL A 43 24.14 -8.38 1.82
N THR A 44 23.31 -9.39 1.57
CA THR A 44 23.80 -10.76 1.32
C THR A 44 24.57 -10.83 0.00
N GLY A 45 24.17 -10.08 -1.02
CA GLY A 45 24.85 -10.01 -2.32
C GLY A 45 26.25 -9.40 -2.22
N VAL A 46 26.41 -8.34 -1.41
CA VAL A 46 27.74 -7.78 -1.12
C VAL A 46 28.63 -8.82 -0.43
N TYR A 47 28.09 -9.58 0.54
CA TYR A 47 28.85 -10.67 1.17
C TYR A 47 29.29 -11.72 0.15
N LEU A 48 28.37 -12.21 -0.70
CA LEU A 48 28.68 -13.22 -1.70
C LEU A 48 29.71 -12.72 -2.71
N PHE A 49 29.60 -11.46 -3.15
CA PHE A 49 30.53 -10.85 -4.09
C PHE A 49 31.98 -10.82 -3.58
N ILE A 50 32.20 -10.62 -2.27
CA ILE A 50 33.56 -10.62 -1.68
C ILE A 50 34.30 -11.95 -1.91
N PHE A 51 33.57 -13.07 -1.95
CA PHE A 51 34.14 -14.41 -2.08
C PHE A 51 33.90 -15.05 -3.46
N PHE A 52 33.23 -14.35 -4.38
CA PHE A 52 32.89 -14.86 -5.70
C PHE A 52 34.04 -14.64 -6.69
N GLU A 53 34.38 -15.67 -7.45
CA GLU A 53 35.40 -15.59 -8.50
C GLU A 53 34.76 -15.34 -9.88
N THR A 54 35.18 -14.26 -10.56
CA THR A 54 34.60 -13.83 -11.85
C THR A 54 35.31 -14.45 -13.06
N SER A 55 35.65 -15.74 -12.98
CA SER A 55 36.27 -16.52 -14.06
C SER A 55 35.37 -17.69 -14.45
N ILE A 56 35.51 -18.21 -15.67
CA ILE A 56 34.68 -19.33 -16.15
C ILE A 56 34.89 -20.59 -15.28
N GLY A 57 36.14 -20.90 -14.95
CA GLY A 57 36.48 -22.06 -14.10
C GLY A 57 36.20 -21.83 -12.60
N GLY A 58 36.17 -20.57 -12.16
CA GLY A 58 36.02 -20.19 -10.76
C GLY A 58 34.58 -19.91 -10.31
N ALA A 59 33.68 -19.54 -11.22
CA ALA A 59 32.32 -19.13 -10.86
C ALA A 59 31.56 -20.21 -10.08
N TYR A 60 31.45 -21.43 -10.63
CA TYR A 60 30.76 -22.54 -9.95
C TYR A 60 31.50 -22.96 -8.67
N SER A 61 32.81 -23.13 -8.74
CA SER A 61 33.61 -23.64 -7.62
C SER A 61 33.66 -22.68 -6.43
N SER A 62 33.67 -21.36 -6.66
CA SER A 62 33.61 -20.35 -5.59
C SER A 62 32.27 -20.37 -4.85
N ILE A 63 31.14 -20.57 -5.56
CA ILE A 63 29.82 -20.72 -4.94
C ILE A 63 29.74 -21.99 -4.09
N GLU A 64 30.30 -23.10 -4.56
CA GLU A 64 30.36 -24.34 -3.78
C GLU A 64 31.24 -24.18 -2.53
N GLN A 65 32.37 -23.48 -2.63
CA GLN A 65 33.21 -23.16 -1.47
C GLN A 65 32.45 -22.30 -0.44
N ILE A 66 31.73 -21.26 -0.88
CA ILE A 66 30.89 -20.44 0.01
C ILE A 66 29.82 -21.31 0.72
N SER A 67 29.21 -22.22 -0.04
CA SER A 67 28.09 -23.05 0.45
C SER A 67 28.53 -24.14 1.43
N HIS A 68 29.67 -24.78 1.17
CA HIS A 68 30.13 -25.93 1.94
C HIS A 68 31.21 -25.59 2.96
N SER A 69 32.24 -24.83 2.58
CA SER A 69 33.36 -24.48 3.46
C SER A 69 32.98 -23.41 4.49
N GLN A 70 32.04 -22.53 4.14
CA GLN A 70 31.50 -21.50 5.04
C GLN A 70 30.01 -21.76 5.35
N TRP A 71 29.57 -23.01 5.48
CA TRP A 71 28.14 -23.37 5.58
C TRP A 71 27.36 -22.57 6.64
N TYR A 72 28.00 -22.21 7.77
CA TYR A 72 27.40 -21.48 8.87
C TYR A 72 27.03 -20.04 8.52
N LEU A 73 27.85 -19.35 7.71
CA LEU A 73 27.65 -17.95 7.35
C LEU A 73 27.47 -17.79 5.84
N GLY A 74 28.42 -18.25 5.03
CA GLY A 74 28.32 -18.25 3.57
C GLY A 74 27.12 -19.03 3.05
N GLY A 75 26.89 -20.25 3.55
CA GLY A 75 25.71 -21.04 3.19
C GLY A 75 24.39 -20.36 3.57
N VAL A 76 24.34 -19.74 4.75
CA VAL A 76 23.17 -18.95 5.20
C VAL A 76 22.99 -17.69 4.36
N MET A 77 24.06 -16.93 4.06
CA MET A 77 24.01 -15.73 3.23
C MET A 77 23.54 -16.04 1.81
N ARG A 78 24.03 -17.14 1.22
CA ARG A 78 23.56 -17.63 -0.09
C ARG A 78 22.07 -17.98 -0.05
N SER A 79 21.65 -18.71 0.99
CA SER A 79 20.25 -19.08 1.19
C SER A 79 19.36 -17.85 1.41
N PHE A 80 19.81 -16.87 2.19
CA PHE A 80 19.11 -15.60 2.38
C PHE A 80 18.97 -14.85 1.07
N HIS A 81 20.04 -14.75 0.28
CA HIS A 81 20.01 -14.07 -1.02
C HIS A 81 18.96 -14.71 -1.94
N ARG A 82 18.95 -16.05 -2.02
CA ARG A 82 17.98 -16.82 -2.80
C ARG A 82 16.54 -16.63 -2.31
N TYR A 83 16.30 -16.85 -1.01
CA TYR A 83 14.95 -16.80 -0.44
C TYR A 83 14.40 -15.38 -0.36
N ALA A 84 15.23 -14.37 -0.11
CA ALA A 84 14.80 -12.97 -0.12
C ALA A 84 14.44 -12.53 -1.53
N SER A 85 15.21 -12.92 -2.55
CA SER A 85 14.88 -12.64 -3.95
C SER A 85 13.52 -13.24 -4.33
N ALA A 86 13.29 -14.51 -3.98
CA ALA A 86 12.00 -15.19 -4.18
C ALA A 86 10.86 -14.50 -3.41
N ALA A 87 11.06 -14.18 -2.12
CA ALA A 87 10.06 -13.51 -1.29
C ALA A 87 9.73 -12.10 -1.80
N MET A 88 10.73 -11.38 -2.32
CA MET A 88 10.54 -10.10 -3.00
C MET A 88 9.68 -10.27 -4.26
N GLY A 89 9.97 -11.26 -5.10
CA GLY A 89 9.16 -11.60 -6.28
C GLY A 89 7.70 -11.83 -5.90
N VAL A 90 7.44 -12.68 -4.90
CA VAL A 90 6.07 -12.95 -4.41
C VAL A 90 5.40 -11.68 -3.89
N CYS A 91 6.10 -10.88 -3.07
CA CYS A 91 5.53 -9.65 -2.52
C CYS A 91 5.19 -8.62 -3.59
N VAL A 92 6.05 -8.46 -4.60
CA VAL A 92 5.83 -7.55 -5.73
C VAL A 92 4.65 -8.02 -6.59
N THR A 93 4.54 -9.33 -6.86
CA THR A 93 3.38 -9.91 -7.57
C THR A 93 2.09 -9.67 -6.79
N LEU A 94 2.07 -9.96 -5.48
CA LEU A 94 0.91 -9.71 -4.63
C LEU A 94 0.58 -8.22 -4.56
N HIS A 95 1.58 -7.35 -4.47
CA HIS A 95 1.41 -5.89 -4.48
C HIS A 95 0.72 -5.43 -5.77
N LEU A 96 1.23 -5.83 -6.94
CA LEU A 96 0.63 -5.51 -8.24
C LEU A 96 -0.83 -5.99 -8.34
N LEU A 97 -1.08 -7.27 -8.00
CA LEU A 97 -2.41 -7.87 -8.08
C LEU A 97 -3.41 -7.21 -7.12
N ARG A 98 -2.94 -6.83 -5.93
CA ARG A 98 -3.76 -6.19 -4.91
C ARG A 98 -4.16 -4.78 -5.32
N GLU A 99 -3.21 -3.96 -5.76
CA GLU A 99 -3.50 -2.60 -6.21
C GLU A 99 -4.41 -2.61 -7.47
N PHE A 100 -4.25 -3.62 -8.34
CA PHE A 100 -5.20 -3.90 -9.43
C PHE A 100 -6.61 -4.25 -8.91
N ALA A 101 -6.71 -5.18 -7.96
CA ALA A 101 -7.98 -5.66 -7.43
C ALA A 101 -8.76 -4.56 -6.66
N MET A 102 -8.04 -3.65 -6.01
CA MET A 102 -8.59 -2.58 -5.17
C MET A 102 -8.83 -1.25 -5.91
N ASP A 103 -8.68 -1.21 -7.25
CA ASP A 103 -8.87 0.02 -8.05
C ASP A 103 -7.87 1.14 -7.73
N ARG A 104 -6.65 0.79 -7.35
CA ARG A 104 -5.64 1.73 -6.84
C ARG A 104 -4.55 2.09 -7.85
N TYR A 105 -4.88 2.07 -9.14
CA TYR A 105 -3.94 2.32 -10.24
C TYR A 105 -4.29 3.50 -11.15
N SER A 106 -5.50 4.06 -11.05
CA SER A 106 -5.98 5.16 -11.89
C SER A 106 -6.03 6.49 -11.13
N GLY A 107 -6.42 7.57 -11.82
CA GLY A 107 -6.44 8.92 -11.25
C GLY A 107 -5.05 9.36 -10.82
N PRO A 108 -4.87 10.04 -9.67
CA PRO A 108 -3.57 10.54 -9.22
C PRO A 108 -2.52 9.45 -8.93
N ARG A 109 -2.91 8.16 -8.95
CA ARG A 109 -2.04 7.01 -8.72
C ARG A 109 -1.41 6.43 -9.98
N TRP A 110 -1.79 6.91 -11.17
CA TRP A 110 -1.28 6.39 -12.44
C TRP A 110 0.26 6.41 -12.47
N PHE A 111 0.88 7.45 -11.89
CA PHE A 111 2.33 7.60 -11.89
C PHE A 111 3.03 6.46 -11.13
N SER A 112 2.58 6.15 -9.91
CA SER A 112 3.13 5.03 -9.15
C SER A 112 2.86 3.71 -9.87
N TRP A 113 1.67 3.51 -10.44
CA TRP A 113 1.38 2.30 -11.21
C TRP A 113 2.33 2.09 -12.39
N VAL A 114 2.47 3.10 -13.26
CA VAL A 114 3.27 3.01 -14.48
C VAL A 114 4.75 2.96 -14.19
N SER A 115 5.23 3.72 -13.21
CA SER A 115 6.63 3.62 -12.77
C SER A 115 6.99 2.25 -12.21
N GLY A 116 6.02 1.45 -11.72
CA GLY A 116 6.27 0.09 -11.26
C GLY A 116 6.56 -0.92 -12.37
N ILE A 117 6.07 -0.68 -13.60
CA ILE A 117 6.23 -1.60 -14.73
C ILE A 117 7.69 -1.81 -15.14
N PRO A 118 8.52 -0.77 -15.35
CA PRO A 118 9.95 -0.99 -15.61
C PRO A 118 10.66 -1.63 -14.40
N LEU A 119 10.19 -1.44 -13.17
CA LEU A 119 10.78 -2.12 -12.00
C LEU A 119 10.53 -3.64 -12.02
N LEU A 120 9.41 -4.10 -12.58
CA LEU A 120 9.17 -5.53 -12.78
C LEU A 120 10.22 -6.14 -13.71
N TRP A 121 10.57 -5.44 -14.80
CA TRP A 121 11.61 -5.86 -15.73
C TRP A 121 13.00 -5.82 -15.12
N LEU A 122 13.34 -4.77 -14.35
CA LEU A 122 14.62 -4.69 -13.64
C LEU A 122 14.75 -5.79 -12.58
N LEU A 123 13.68 -6.07 -11.82
CA LEU A 123 13.65 -7.16 -10.85
C LEU A 123 13.85 -8.51 -11.53
N PHE A 124 13.13 -8.76 -12.63
CA PHE A 124 13.27 -9.99 -13.41
C PHE A 124 14.69 -10.14 -13.97
N ALA A 125 15.22 -9.10 -14.63
CA ALA A 125 16.57 -9.12 -15.21
C ALA A 125 17.66 -9.33 -14.15
N SER A 126 17.54 -8.67 -12.99
CA SER A 126 18.44 -8.89 -11.86
C SER A 126 18.35 -10.33 -11.35
N ALA A 127 17.14 -10.85 -11.16
CA ALA A 127 16.94 -12.23 -10.71
C ALA A 127 17.62 -13.21 -11.67
N ILE A 128 17.33 -13.14 -12.98
CA ILE A 128 17.92 -14.00 -14.01
C ILE A 128 19.45 -13.90 -14.03
N GLY A 129 20.02 -12.69 -13.97
CA GLY A 129 21.47 -12.52 -13.87
C GLY A 129 22.08 -13.22 -12.66
N GLY A 130 21.35 -13.30 -11.55
CA GLY A 130 21.76 -14.04 -10.36
C GLY A 130 21.78 -15.56 -10.55
N TYR A 131 20.86 -16.12 -11.35
CA TYR A 131 20.92 -17.56 -11.71
C TYR A 131 22.16 -17.85 -12.55
N TRP A 132 22.48 -16.97 -13.50
CA TRP A 132 23.63 -17.17 -14.38
C TRP A 132 24.96 -17.22 -13.61
N LEU A 133 25.09 -16.42 -12.55
CA LEU A 133 26.29 -16.37 -11.73
C LEU A 133 26.59 -17.67 -10.97
N VAL A 134 25.61 -18.56 -10.76
CA VAL A 134 25.84 -19.87 -10.13
C VAL A 134 26.57 -20.82 -11.08
N TRP A 135 26.35 -20.67 -12.40
CA TRP A 135 26.94 -21.49 -13.46
C TRP A 135 26.77 -23.01 -13.28
N ASP A 136 25.60 -23.43 -12.84
CA ASP A 136 25.16 -24.83 -12.81
C ASP A 136 24.32 -25.18 -14.06
N GLN A 137 23.84 -26.43 -14.16
CA GLN A 137 23.00 -26.88 -15.29
C GLN A 137 21.76 -25.99 -15.51
N GLN A 138 21.17 -25.46 -14.43
CA GLN A 138 20.04 -24.54 -14.54
C GLN A 138 20.47 -23.20 -15.13
N ALA A 139 21.61 -22.66 -14.68
CA ALA A 139 22.19 -21.45 -15.25
C ALA A 139 22.44 -21.59 -16.76
N GLN A 140 23.03 -22.71 -17.21
CA GLN A 140 23.27 -23.00 -18.62
C GLN A 140 21.99 -22.96 -19.45
N PHE A 141 20.96 -23.69 -19.02
CA PHE A 141 19.67 -23.74 -19.71
C PHE A 141 19.04 -22.35 -19.85
N ILE A 142 19.01 -21.59 -18.74
CA ILE A 142 18.45 -20.24 -18.70
C ILE A 142 19.26 -19.30 -19.58
N ALA A 143 20.60 -19.40 -19.56
CA ALA A 143 21.49 -18.53 -20.32
C ALA A 143 21.33 -18.71 -21.82
N ILE A 144 21.27 -19.95 -22.30
CA ILE A 144 21.04 -20.28 -23.71
C ILE A 144 19.67 -19.76 -24.15
N LEU A 145 18.59 -20.13 -23.44
CA LEU A 145 17.23 -19.72 -23.82
C LEU A 145 17.02 -18.21 -23.78
N THR A 146 17.60 -17.51 -22.81
CA THR A 146 17.56 -16.04 -22.79
C THR A 146 18.29 -15.48 -23.99
N SER A 147 19.45 -16.05 -24.35
CA SER A 147 20.24 -15.56 -25.47
C SER A 147 19.51 -15.74 -26.79
N GLU A 148 18.94 -16.92 -27.02
CA GLU A 148 18.05 -17.17 -28.16
C GLU A 148 16.82 -16.26 -28.16
N TRP A 149 16.28 -15.95 -26.97
CA TRP A 149 15.14 -15.05 -26.84
C TRP A 149 15.49 -13.62 -27.26
N PHE A 150 16.67 -13.13 -26.92
CA PHE A 150 17.16 -11.82 -27.33
C PHE A 150 17.62 -11.78 -28.80
N ASP A 151 18.17 -12.88 -29.33
CA ASP A 151 18.58 -13.00 -30.74
C ASP A 151 17.41 -12.88 -31.72
N TRP A 152 16.18 -13.12 -31.25
CA TRP A 152 14.98 -12.83 -32.01
C TRP A 152 14.78 -11.34 -32.30
N LEU A 153 15.31 -10.45 -31.46
CA LEU A 153 15.29 -9.01 -31.71
C LEU A 153 16.37 -8.68 -32.76
N PRO A 154 16.03 -8.04 -33.89
CA PRO A 154 16.99 -7.71 -34.96
C PRO A 154 17.85 -6.48 -34.58
N ILE A 155 18.36 -6.46 -33.35
CA ILE A 155 19.15 -5.36 -32.77
C ILE A 155 20.63 -5.76 -32.67
N MET A 156 20.91 -7.04 -32.45
CA MET A 156 22.27 -7.57 -32.33
C MET A 156 22.83 -7.91 -33.71
N VAL A 157 24.11 -7.60 -33.95
CA VAL A 157 24.81 -7.93 -35.21
C VAL A 157 25.15 -9.42 -35.25
N ASP A 158 25.68 -9.93 -34.13
CA ASP A 158 26.03 -11.34 -33.96
C ASP A 158 25.08 -11.97 -32.92
N PRO A 159 24.62 -13.23 -33.12
CA PRO A 159 23.76 -13.92 -32.16
C PRO A 159 24.46 -14.09 -30.82
N MET A 160 23.84 -13.62 -29.74
CA MET A 160 24.30 -13.77 -28.37
C MET A 160 24.40 -15.26 -27.98
N ALA A 161 23.52 -16.11 -28.50
CA ALA A 161 23.53 -17.55 -28.25
C ALA A 161 24.82 -18.23 -28.77
N SER A 162 25.51 -17.62 -29.74
CA SER A 162 26.78 -18.15 -30.28
C SER A 162 27.89 -18.23 -29.22
N ASN A 163 27.83 -17.41 -28.17
CA ASN A 163 28.76 -17.46 -27.05
C ASN A 163 28.68 -18.78 -26.27
N PHE A 164 27.58 -19.52 -26.36
CA PHE A 164 27.32 -20.74 -25.59
C PHE A 164 27.52 -22.03 -26.40
N LEU A 165 28.12 -21.96 -27.60
CA LEU A 165 28.35 -23.13 -28.46
C LEU A 165 29.38 -24.11 -27.87
N ASN A 166 30.39 -23.59 -27.19
CA ASN A 166 31.41 -24.36 -26.48
C ASN A 166 32.11 -23.47 -25.46
N GLU A 167 32.82 -24.06 -24.51
CA GLU A 167 33.50 -23.29 -23.45
C GLU A 167 34.58 -22.34 -23.98
N ALA A 168 35.24 -22.68 -25.09
CA ALA A 168 36.26 -21.82 -25.69
C ALA A 168 35.70 -20.53 -26.31
N ALA A 169 34.38 -20.47 -26.59
CA ALA A 169 33.70 -19.28 -27.05
C ALA A 169 33.41 -18.30 -25.89
N LEU A 170 33.37 -18.78 -24.65
CA LEU A 170 33.21 -17.95 -23.47
C LEU A 170 34.57 -17.42 -23.01
N SER A 171 34.61 -16.13 -22.63
CA SER A 171 35.79 -15.53 -22.00
C SER A 171 35.49 -15.11 -20.56
N ASP A 172 36.51 -14.99 -19.70
CA ASP A 172 36.34 -14.51 -18.31
C ASP A 172 35.70 -13.12 -18.23
N ARG A 173 35.80 -12.33 -19.31
CA ARG A 173 35.11 -11.04 -19.44
C ARG A 173 33.59 -11.17 -19.38
N PHE A 174 33.02 -12.30 -19.80
CA PHE A 174 31.59 -12.59 -19.69
C PHE A 174 31.12 -12.52 -18.24
N PHE A 175 31.77 -13.25 -17.33
CA PHE A 175 31.42 -13.25 -15.91
C PHE A 175 31.67 -11.90 -15.24
N SER A 176 32.76 -11.23 -15.62
CA SER A 176 33.04 -9.87 -15.13
C SER A 176 31.92 -8.89 -15.52
N LEU A 177 31.46 -8.94 -16.78
CA LEU A 177 30.32 -8.13 -17.26
C LEU A 177 29.01 -8.53 -16.58
N LEU A 178 28.76 -9.82 -16.41
CA LEU A 178 27.57 -10.35 -15.78
C LEU A 178 27.46 -9.88 -14.32
N VAL A 179 28.55 -9.92 -13.56
CA VAL A 179 28.59 -9.39 -12.19
C VAL A 179 28.36 -7.89 -12.18
N PHE A 180 29.02 -7.14 -13.08
CA PHE A 180 28.80 -5.70 -13.20
C PHE A 180 27.33 -5.36 -13.46
N LEU A 181 26.69 -6.08 -14.40
CA LEU A 181 25.27 -5.92 -14.71
C LEU A 181 24.38 -6.34 -13.54
N HIS A 182 24.69 -7.45 -12.87
CA HIS A 182 23.94 -7.95 -11.73
C HIS A 182 24.03 -7.03 -10.50
N ILE A 183 25.07 -6.22 -10.36
CA ILE A 183 25.16 -5.15 -9.35
C ILE A 183 24.47 -3.87 -9.85
N GLY A 184 24.70 -3.48 -11.10
CA GLY A 184 24.16 -2.25 -11.68
C GLY A 184 22.64 -2.23 -11.82
N ILE A 185 22.01 -3.36 -12.18
CA ILE A 185 20.55 -3.47 -12.31
C ILE A 185 19.84 -3.24 -10.97
N PRO A 186 20.20 -3.90 -9.85
CA PRO A 186 19.66 -3.61 -8.52
C PRO A 186 19.84 -2.16 -8.05
N LEU A 187 20.97 -1.52 -8.35
CA LEU A 187 21.16 -0.10 -8.02
C LEU A 187 20.20 0.79 -8.82
N THR A 188 19.98 0.45 -10.09
CA THR A 188 18.97 1.12 -10.93
C THR A 188 17.56 0.84 -10.43
N LEU A 189 17.28 -0.40 -9.98
CA LEU A 189 16.02 -0.79 -9.35
C LEU A 189 15.78 0.02 -8.07
N LEU A 190 16.80 0.22 -7.22
CA LEU A 190 16.70 1.04 -6.01
C LEU A 190 16.34 2.50 -6.34
N LEU A 191 17.01 3.10 -7.33
CA LEU A 191 16.67 4.45 -7.82
C LEU A 191 15.23 4.49 -8.35
N GLY A 192 14.84 3.49 -9.14
CA GLY A 192 13.49 3.37 -9.68
C GLY A 192 12.43 3.20 -8.58
N MET A 193 12.72 2.43 -7.54
CA MET A 193 11.88 2.26 -6.35
C MET A 193 11.71 3.59 -5.60
N PHE A 194 12.76 4.41 -5.48
CA PHE A 194 12.64 5.77 -4.94
C PHE A 194 11.70 6.64 -5.78
N ILE A 195 11.84 6.60 -7.12
CA ILE A 195 10.95 7.32 -8.04
C ILE A 195 9.50 6.84 -7.88
N HIS A 196 9.28 5.54 -7.78
CA HIS A 196 7.97 4.90 -7.66
C HIS A 196 7.17 5.38 -6.44
N ILE A 197 7.84 5.60 -5.31
CA ILE A 197 7.22 6.08 -4.06
C ILE A 197 7.21 7.61 -3.92
N LYS A 198 7.87 8.36 -4.81
CA LYS A 198 8.05 9.82 -4.69
C LYS A 198 6.75 10.61 -4.54
N ARG A 199 5.66 10.16 -5.17
CA ARG A 199 4.33 10.80 -5.09
C ARG A 199 3.40 10.18 -4.02
N ILE A 200 3.96 9.39 -3.11
CA ILE A 200 3.22 8.74 -2.01
C ILE A 200 3.66 9.40 -0.70
N THR A 201 2.83 10.34 -0.22
CA THR A 201 3.04 10.98 1.07
C THR A 201 2.97 9.95 2.19
N GLY A 202 4.00 9.91 3.05
CA GLY A 202 4.08 8.94 4.15
C GLY A 202 4.34 7.49 3.71
N ALA A 203 4.99 7.27 2.56
CA ALA A 203 5.37 5.93 2.10
C ALA A 203 6.20 5.20 3.16
N ARG A 204 5.77 3.98 3.52
CA ARG A 204 6.50 3.10 4.44
C ARG A 204 7.45 2.21 3.65
N SER A 205 8.75 2.48 3.73
CA SER A 205 9.81 1.67 3.11
C SER A 205 10.32 0.53 4.00
N ALA A 206 9.88 0.49 5.27
CA ALA A 206 10.19 -0.60 6.19
C ALA A 206 8.89 -1.18 6.77
N PRO A 207 8.79 -2.52 6.89
CA PRO A 207 7.69 -3.16 7.59
C PRO A 207 7.79 -2.91 9.10
N ALA A 208 6.72 -3.22 9.83
CA ALA A 208 6.69 -3.22 11.28
C ALA A 208 7.82 -4.10 11.84
N ARG A 209 8.50 -3.62 12.89
CA ARG A 209 9.69 -4.27 13.45
C ARG A 209 9.45 -5.74 13.83
N GLY A 210 8.28 -6.04 14.40
CA GLY A 210 7.90 -7.42 14.75
C GLY A 210 7.77 -8.31 13.52
N LEU A 211 7.14 -7.81 12.45
CA LEU A 211 7.01 -8.54 11.19
C LEU A 211 8.39 -8.76 10.53
N ALA A 212 9.26 -7.75 10.53
CA ALA A 212 10.63 -7.85 10.01
C ALA A 212 11.46 -8.90 10.76
N ALA A 213 11.39 -8.92 12.09
CA ALA A 213 12.08 -9.90 12.90
C ALA A 213 11.53 -11.32 12.67
N GLY A 214 10.21 -11.45 12.58
CA GLY A 214 9.55 -12.72 12.28
C GLY A 214 9.93 -13.28 10.90
N THR A 215 10.00 -12.43 9.87
CA THR A 215 10.41 -12.86 8.52
C THR A 215 11.88 -13.26 8.47
N LEU A 216 12.78 -12.50 9.11
CA LEU A 216 14.20 -12.88 9.22
C LEU A 216 14.39 -14.21 9.95
N LEU A 217 13.67 -14.43 11.05
CA LEU A 217 13.75 -15.68 11.80
C LEU A 217 13.21 -16.85 10.96
N ALA A 218 12.08 -16.67 10.28
CA ALA A 218 11.53 -17.69 9.39
C ALA A 218 12.50 -18.03 8.25
N MET A 219 13.14 -17.03 7.66
CA MET A 219 14.18 -17.23 6.65
C MET A 219 15.41 -17.95 7.19
N LEU A 220 15.85 -17.65 8.42
CA LEU A 220 16.94 -18.36 9.08
C LEU A 220 16.62 -19.83 9.28
N VAL A 221 15.43 -20.13 9.82
CA VAL A 221 14.95 -21.50 10.01
C VAL A 221 14.91 -22.24 8.68
N VAL A 222 14.33 -21.64 7.63
CA VAL A 222 14.25 -22.25 6.30
C VAL A 222 15.65 -22.46 5.71
N SER A 223 16.57 -21.50 5.86
CA SER A 223 17.93 -21.61 5.33
C SER A 223 18.74 -22.73 6.00
N LEU A 224 18.51 -22.99 7.28
CA LEU A 224 19.15 -24.09 8.01
C LEU A 224 18.51 -25.44 7.68
N TRP A 225 17.18 -25.47 7.45
CA TRP A 225 16.45 -26.70 7.14
C TRP A 225 16.58 -27.13 5.67
N ARG A 226 16.55 -26.17 4.77
CA ARG A 226 16.64 -26.31 3.31
C ARG A 226 17.65 -25.26 2.83
N PRO A 227 18.95 -25.53 2.85
CA PRO A 227 19.93 -24.61 2.29
C PRO A 227 19.78 -24.53 0.76
N ALA A 228 20.09 -23.36 0.19
CA ALA A 228 20.19 -23.20 -1.26
C ALA A 228 21.47 -23.89 -1.76
N LEU A 229 21.31 -25.00 -2.48
CA LEU A 229 22.38 -25.80 -3.06
C LEU A 229 22.40 -25.65 -4.59
N SER A 230 23.56 -25.87 -5.20
CA SER A 230 23.74 -25.82 -6.65
C SER A 230 23.35 -27.17 -7.28
N GLN A 231 23.00 -27.14 -8.57
CA GLN A 231 22.93 -28.35 -9.37
C GLN A 231 24.33 -28.79 -9.82
N ALA A 232 24.42 -29.81 -10.66
CA ALA A 232 25.68 -30.18 -11.30
C ALA A 232 26.25 -28.99 -12.11
N PRO A 233 27.58 -28.90 -12.28
CA PRO A 233 28.19 -27.80 -13.03
C PRO A 233 27.67 -27.75 -14.46
N ALA A 234 27.63 -26.54 -15.03
CA ALA A 234 27.35 -26.36 -16.45
C ALA A 234 28.37 -27.12 -17.31
N ASN A 235 27.88 -27.76 -18.37
CA ASN A 235 28.68 -28.44 -19.37
C ASN A 235 28.05 -28.18 -20.75
N LEU A 236 28.69 -27.33 -21.55
CA LEU A 236 28.18 -26.91 -22.86
C LEU A 236 28.18 -28.03 -23.91
N ASP A 237 28.91 -29.12 -23.67
CA ASP A 237 28.89 -30.32 -24.54
C ASP A 237 27.64 -31.19 -24.30
N ILE A 238 26.89 -30.94 -23.21
CA ILE A 238 25.69 -31.69 -22.84
C ILE A 238 24.48 -30.76 -22.86
N ALA A 239 23.52 -31.08 -23.72
CA ALA A 239 22.23 -30.38 -23.74
C ALA A 239 21.43 -30.70 -22.46
N VAL A 240 21.04 -29.67 -21.73
CA VAL A 240 20.15 -29.79 -20.56
C VAL A 240 18.71 -29.71 -21.03
N THR A 241 17.96 -30.81 -20.94
CA THR A 241 16.56 -30.89 -21.42
C THR A 241 15.53 -30.85 -20.29
N GLU A 242 15.92 -31.12 -19.05
CA GLU A 242 15.05 -31.08 -17.89
C GLU A 242 15.67 -30.21 -16.79
N VAL A 243 14.91 -29.23 -16.30
CA VAL A 243 15.34 -28.36 -15.20
C VAL A 243 14.15 -28.11 -14.27
N GLY A 244 14.41 -28.09 -12.97
CA GLY A 244 13.43 -27.64 -11.98
C GLY A 244 13.16 -26.14 -12.09
N LEU A 245 12.23 -25.74 -12.95
CA LEU A 245 11.82 -24.34 -13.07
C LEU A 245 11.12 -23.91 -11.79
N ASP A 246 11.58 -22.82 -11.16
CA ASP A 246 10.81 -22.21 -10.09
C ASP A 246 9.61 -21.45 -10.64
N TRP A 247 8.55 -21.45 -9.84
CA TRP A 247 7.27 -20.86 -10.18
C TRP A 247 7.25 -19.33 -10.04
N ILE A 248 8.37 -18.67 -9.73
CA ILE A 248 8.40 -17.22 -9.47
C ILE A 248 9.04 -16.48 -10.64
N PHE A 249 10.31 -16.78 -10.95
CA PHE A 249 11.05 -16.10 -12.00
C PHE A 249 11.15 -16.93 -13.28
N LEU A 250 11.03 -18.25 -13.23
CA LEU A 250 11.25 -19.08 -14.42
C LEU A 250 9.98 -19.39 -15.24
N ASN A 251 8.79 -18.92 -14.83
CA ASN A 251 7.56 -19.06 -15.61
C ASN A 251 7.67 -18.55 -17.06
N PRO A 252 8.33 -17.41 -17.37
CA PRO A 252 8.46 -16.94 -18.75
C PRO A 252 9.23 -17.92 -19.65
N TYR A 253 10.14 -18.74 -19.09
CA TYR A 253 10.90 -19.71 -19.88
C TYR A 253 10.01 -20.84 -20.43
N LEU A 254 8.88 -21.13 -19.78
CA LEU A 254 7.86 -22.03 -20.34
C LEU A 254 7.23 -21.47 -21.62
N LEU A 255 7.11 -20.14 -21.74
CA LEU A 255 6.62 -19.51 -22.95
C LEU A 255 7.69 -19.55 -24.05
N ILE A 256 8.95 -19.26 -23.69
CA ILE A 256 10.07 -19.27 -24.63
C ILE A 256 10.26 -20.68 -25.21
N SER A 257 10.33 -21.70 -24.35
CA SER A 257 10.60 -23.08 -24.77
C SER A 257 9.45 -23.70 -25.56
N ASN A 258 8.20 -23.41 -25.20
CA ASN A 258 7.04 -24.09 -25.81
C ASN A 258 6.43 -23.32 -26.98
N TRP A 259 6.43 -21.99 -26.93
CA TRP A 259 5.74 -21.16 -27.93
C TRP A 259 6.71 -20.41 -28.85
N GLY A 260 7.99 -20.30 -28.45
CA GLY A 260 9.04 -19.65 -29.22
C GLY A 260 9.35 -18.22 -28.74
N PRO A 261 10.56 -17.69 -29.05
CA PRO A 261 11.03 -16.36 -28.67
C PRO A 261 10.09 -15.19 -29.02
N GLY A 262 9.56 -15.17 -30.24
CA GLY A 262 8.72 -14.06 -30.72
C GLY A 262 7.37 -13.99 -30.00
N GLN A 263 6.76 -15.15 -29.74
CA GLN A 263 5.53 -15.28 -28.98
C GLN A 263 5.74 -14.87 -27.53
N ALA A 264 6.88 -15.24 -26.92
CA ALA A 264 7.25 -14.80 -25.58
C ALA A 264 7.38 -13.27 -25.50
N TRP A 265 8.05 -12.63 -26.46
CA TRP A 265 8.10 -11.16 -26.56
C TRP A 265 6.70 -10.55 -26.71
N ALA A 266 5.90 -11.06 -27.64
CA ALA A 266 4.55 -10.57 -27.88
C ALA A 266 3.66 -10.63 -26.62
N VAL A 267 3.73 -11.73 -25.86
CA VAL A 267 2.98 -11.90 -24.62
C VAL A 267 3.48 -10.95 -23.52
N LEU A 268 4.78 -10.88 -23.28
CA LEU A 268 5.35 -10.09 -22.18
C LEU A 268 5.26 -8.57 -22.43
N VAL A 269 5.56 -8.14 -23.66
CA VAL A 269 5.40 -6.72 -24.07
C VAL A 269 3.93 -6.36 -24.18
N GLY A 270 3.09 -7.24 -24.73
CA GLY A 270 1.65 -7.04 -24.78
C GLY A 270 1.05 -6.88 -23.38
N PHE A 271 1.38 -7.76 -22.44
CA PHE A 271 0.95 -7.66 -21.05
C PHE A 271 1.45 -6.37 -20.38
N SER A 272 2.73 -6.02 -20.55
CA SER A 272 3.30 -4.77 -20.02
C SER A 272 2.61 -3.53 -20.60
N SER A 273 2.28 -3.55 -21.89
CA SER A 273 1.57 -2.47 -22.59
C SER A 273 0.15 -2.32 -22.07
N VAL A 274 -0.57 -3.44 -21.86
CA VAL A 274 -1.90 -3.44 -21.24
C VAL A 274 -1.85 -2.86 -19.84
N LEU A 275 -0.89 -3.28 -18.99
CA LEU A 275 -0.72 -2.71 -17.66
C LEU A 275 -0.42 -1.21 -17.72
N THR A 276 0.41 -0.78 -18.68
CA THR A 276 0.77 0.62 -18.86
C THR A 276 -0.45 1.45 -19.22
N ILE A 277 -1.24 1.04 -20.21
CA ILE A 277 -2.39 1.81 -20.71
C ILE A 277 -3.58 1.76 -19.75
N LEU A 278 -3.65 0.74 -18.89
CA LEU A 278 -4.76 0.46 -17.97
C LEU A 278 -5.32 1.68 -17.21
N PRO A 279 -4.50 2.60 -16.63
CA PRO A 279 -4.99 3.74 -15.87
C PRO A 279 -5.82 4.73 -16.68
N TRP A 280 -5.61 4.79 -18.00
CA TRP A 280 -6.21 5.77 -18.91
C TRP A 280 -7.40 5.24 -19.69
N LEU A 281 -7.76 3.97 -19.54
CA LEU A 281 -8.91 3.40 -20.23
C LEU A 281 -10.22 4.07 -19.77
N PRO A 282 -11.13 4.47 -20.70
CA PRO A 282 -12.34 5.24 -20.38
C PRO A 282 -13.25 4.59 -19.34
N SER A 283 -13.40 3.26 -19.39
CA SER A 283 -14.21 2.49 -18.43
C SER A 283 -13.62 2.45 -17.02
N ARG A 284 -12.37 2.89 -16.85
CA ARG A 284 -11.58 2.83 -15.60
C ARG A 284 -11.10 4.19 -15.12
N ARG A 285 -11.26 5.24 -15.94
CA ARG A 285 -11.31 6.62 -15.50
C ARG A 285 -12.60 6.77 -14.69
N LYS A 286 -12.60 6.27 -13.44
CA LYS A 286 -13.58 6.72 -12.44
C LYS A 286 -13.61 8.23 -12.59
N LYS A 287 -14.79 8.81 -12.86
CA LYS A 287 -14.96 10.25 -12.82
C LYS A 287 -14.36 10.66 -11.48
N GLN A 288 -13.20 11.32 -11.51
CA GLN A 288 -12.70 11.95 -10.30
C GLN A 288 -13.86 12.84 -9.85
N GLY A 289 -14.30 12.66 -8.60
CA GLY A 289 -15.28 13.57 -8.03
C GLY A 289 -14.81 15.00 -8.26
N PRO A 290 -15.74 15.97 -8.36
CA PRO A 290 -15.39 17.35 -8.61
C PRO A 290 -14.33 17.81 -7.62
N VAL A 291 -13.38 18.60 -8.14
CA VAL A 291 -12.20 19.04 -7.40
C VAL A 291 -12.64 19.88 -6.21
N ALA A 292 -11.90 19.78 -5.10
CA ALA A 292 -12.16 20.63 -3.94
C ALA A 292 -12.05 22.11 -4.32
N VAL A 293 -13.03 22.91 -3.91
CA VAL A 293 -13.14 24.33 -4.23
C VAL A 293 -12.75 25.15 -3.02
N VAL A 294 -11.97 26.20 -3.24
CA VAL A 294 -11.57 27.15 -2.21
C VAL A 294 -12.47 28.38 -2.33
N ASP A 295 -13.01 28.81 -1.19
CA ASP A 295 -13.69 30.09 -1.06
C ASP A 295 -12.70 31.11 -0.46
N PRO A 296 -12.22 32.09 -1.23
CA PRO A 296 -11.27 33.10 -0.75
C PRO A 296 -11.79 33.94 0.42
N ASP A 297 -13.09 34.20 0.50
CA ASP A 297 -13.66 35.01 1.57
C ASP A 297 -13.64 34.26 2.91
N ASN A 298 -13.87 32.94 2.86
CA ASN A 298 -13.86 32.06 4.03
C ASN A 298 -12.51 31.37 4.29
N CYS A 299 -11.50 31.59 3.45
CA CYS A 299 -10.15 31.06 3.61
C CYS A 299 -9.27 32.02 4.40
N ASN A 300 -8.74 31.56 5.55
CA ASN A 300 -7.85 32.36 6.39
C ASN A 300 -6.35 32.10 6.15
N GLY A 301 -6.01 31.22 5.20
CA GLY A 301 -4.62 30.93 4.86
C GLY A 301 -3.84 30.08 5.88
N CYS A 302 -4.50 29.42 6.83
CA CYS A 302 -3.82 28.68 7.92
C CYS A 302 -2.97 27.47 7.49
N GLY A 303 -3.21 26.90 6.31
CA GLY A 303 -2.43 25.79 5.77
C GLY A 303 -2.74 24.39 6.32
N TRP A 304 -3.77 24.20 7.15
CA TRP A 304 -4.15 22.86 7.63
C TRP A 304 -4.57 21.94 6.47
N CYS A 305 -5.27 22.47 5.46
CA CYS A 305 -5.61 21.72 4.25
C CYS A 305 -4.38 21.27 3.44
N LEU A 306 -3.27 22.03 3.47
CA LEU A 306 -1.99 21.64 2.89
C LEU A 306 -1.36 20.49 3.69
N ALA A 307 -1.32 20.62 5.02
CA ALA A 307 -0.75 19.61 5.91
C ALA A 307 -1.54 18.28 5.91
N ASP A 308 -2.84 18.34 5.61
CA ASP A 308 -3.78 17.22 5.59
C ASP A 308 -4.17 16.80 4.16
N CYS A 309 -3.40 17.13 3.12
CA CYS A 309 -3.62 16.59 1.77
C CYS A 309 -2.67 15.42 1.46
N PRO A 310 -3.12 14.16 1.39
CA PRO A 310 -2.20 13.02 1.30
C PRO A 310 -1.78 12.76 -0.15
N TYR A 311 -2.30 13.58 -1.05
CA TYR A 311 -2.02 13.58 -2.48
C TYR A 311 -1.23 14.82 -2.89
N GLU A 312 -0.85 15.68 -1.94
CA GLU A 312 -0.14 16.95 -2.19
C GLU A 312 -0.86 17.82 -3.24
N ALA A 313 -2.20 17.72 -3.26
CA ALA A 313 -3.04 18.45 -4.20
C ALA A 313 -3.28 19.90 -3.76
N VAL A 314 -3.00 20.25 -2.50
CA VAL A 314 -3.20 21.61 -1.98
C VAL A 314 -1.85 22.32 -1.94
N SER A 315 -1.79 23.55 -2.42
CA SER A 315 -0.67 24.48 -2.24
C SER A 315 -1.18 25.82 -1.70
N MET A 316 -0.28 26.72 -1.32
CA MET A 316 -0.63 28.06 -0.83
C MET A 316 -0.12 29.11 -1.80
N LYS A 317 -0.97 30.08 -2.15
CA LYS A 317 -0.59 31.30 -2.89
C LYS A 317 -0.88 32.55 -2.04
N GLU A 318 -0.35 33.68 -2.45
CA GLU A 318 -0.79 34.98 -1.92
C GLU A 318 -2.28 35.17 -2.21
N HIS A 319 -3.00 35.74 -1.25
CA HIS A 319 -4.42 36.00 -1.40
C HIS A 319 -4.66 37.02 -2.50
N ASP A 320 -5.69 36.80 -3.33
CA ASP A 320 -5.91 37.60 -4.54
C ASP A 320 -6.14 39.10 -4.26
N TYR A 321 -6.59 39.46 -3.05
CA TYR A 321 -6.88 40.85 -2.67
C TYR A 321 -6.56 41.19 -1.20
N LYS A 322 -6.36 40.20 -0.30
CA LYS A 322 -5.97 40.46 1.09
C LYS A 322 -4.44 40.45 1.21
N VAL A 323 -3.81 41.61 1.10
CA VAL A 323 -2.35 41.77 1.17
C VAL A 323 -1.80 41.18 2.47
N GLY A 324 -0.75 40.36 2.38
CA GLY A 324 -0.11 39.71 3.53
C GLY A 324 -0.82 38.44 4.03
N HIS A 325 -1.95 38.08 3.43
CA HIS A 325 -2.63 36.81 3.70
C HIS A 325 -2.35 35.80 2.59
N LYS A 326 -2.35 34.52 2.94
CA LYS A 326 -2.30 33.41 1.98
C LYS A 326 -3.68 32.81 1.77
N GLN A 327 -3.84 32.11 0.66
CA GLN A 327 -5.01 31.27 0.39
C GLN A 327 -4.58 29.94 -0.23
N SER A 328 -5.39 28.90 -0.02
CA SER A 328 -5.15 27.60 -0.61
C SER A 328 -5.49 27.58 -2.10
N VAL A 329 -4.79 26.73 -2.85
CA VAL A 329 -5.10 26.39 -4.25
C VAL A 329 -5.10 24.88 -4.37
N VAL A 330 -6.05 24.34 -5.12
CA VAL A 330 -6.17 22.90 -5.33
C VAL A 330 -5.77 22.55 -6.76
N ASN A 331 -4.80 21.64 -6.90
CA ASN A 331 -4.40 21.06 -8.16
C ASN A 331 -5.43 20.00 -8.59
N PRO A 332 -6.14 20.20 -9.71
CA PRO A 332 -7.19 19.29 -10.18
C PRO A 332 -6.65 17.90 -10.56
N ASP A 333 -5.40 17.79 -11.01
CA ASP A 333 -4.81 16.52 -11.45
C ASP A 333 -4.47 15.58 -10.29
N LEU A 334 -4.30 16.13 -9.08
CA LEU A 334 -3.94 15.39 -7.87
C LEU A 334 -5.14 15.18 -6.93
N CYS A 335 -6.18 16.00 -7.04
CA CYS A 335 -7.35 15.90 -6.18
C CYS A 335 -8.14 14.61 -6.43
N VAL A 336 -8.57 13.96 -5.35
CA VAL A 336 -9.44 12.76 -5.39
C VAL A 336 -10.81 12.99 -4.73
N SER A 337 -11.15 14.23 -4.41
CA SER A 337 -12.40 14.60 -3.72
C SER A 337 -12.71 13.82 -2.43
N CYS A 338 -11.66 13.47 -1.66
CA CYS A 338 -11.83 12.71 -0.41
C CYS A 338 -12.38 13.55 0.77
N GLY A 339 -12.39 14.88 0.67
CA GLY A 339 -12.96 15.75 1.71
C GLY A 339 -12.08 15.99 2.95
N ILE A 340 -10.91 15.35 3.06
CA ILE A 340 -10.08 15.45 4.26
C ILE A 340 -9.64 16.90 4.56
N CYS A 341 -9.34 17.67 3.52
CA CYS A 341 -8.98 19.08 3.64
C CYS A 341 -10.14 19.95 4.17
N ALA A 342 -11.38 19.62 3.80
CA ALA A 342 -12.59 20.28 4.29
C ALA A 342 -12.85 19.91 5.76
N GLY A 343 -12.64 18.65 6.14
CA GLY A 343 -12.69 18.21 7.54
C GLY A 343 -11.61 18.84 8.42
N ALA A 344 -10.47 19.19 7.81
CA ALA A 344 -9.40 19.93 8.48
C ALA A 344 -9.68 21.44 8.58
N CYS A 345 -10.56 22.02 7.76
CA CYS A 345 -10.67 23.48 7.67
C CYS A 345 -11.21 24.08 8.98
N PRO A 346 -10.54 25.11 9.57
CA PRO A 346 -11.05 25.76 10.79
C PRO A 346 -12.44 26.38 10.58
N SER A 347 -12.72 26.84 9.35
CA SER A 347 -14.00 27.42 8.95
C SER A 347 -15.16 26.40 8.95
N SER A 348 -14.87 25.10 9.09
CA SER A 348 -15.85 24.00 9.18
C SER A 348 -16.49 23.81 10.56
N SER A 349 -16.12 24.65 11.55
CA SER A 349 -16.69 24.55 12.89
C SER A 349 -18.15 25.03 12.92
N PRO A 350 -19.12 24.20 13.38
CA PRO A 350 -20.52 24.60 13.55
C PRO A 350 -20.73 25.73 14.57
N PHE A 351 -19.75 25.98 15.44
CA PHE A 351 -19.81 27.05 16.45
C PHE A 351 -19.52 28.45 15.89
N ARG A 352 -19.40 28.63 14.58
CA ARG A 352 -19.23 29.96 13.98
C ARG A 352 -20.55 30.73 14.01
N HIS A 353 -20.49 32.00 14.39
CA HIS A 353 -21.63 32.92 14.31
C HIS A 353 -21.75 33.45 12.87
N VAL A 354 -22.35 32.66 11.99
CA VAL A 354 -22.60 33.01 10.57
C VAL A 354 -23.98 32.50 10.17
N ASP A 355 -24.62 33.17 9.20
CA ASP A 355 -25.95 32.77 8.71
C ASP A 355 -25.90 31.43 7.95
N GLU A 356 -24.81 31.21 7.20
CA GLU A 356 -24.56 29.97 6.47
C GLU A 356 -23.13 29.47 6.72
N LEU A 357 -22.98 28.17 6.98
CA LEU A 357 -21.69 27.53 7.27
C LEU A 357 -20.86 27.30 5.99
N THR A 358 -20.45 28.39 5.36
CA THR A 358 -19.55 28.35 4.21
C THR A 358 -18.10 28.24 4.69
N THR A 359 -17.37 27.27 4.12
CA THR A 359 -16.03 26.90 4.54
C THR A 359 -14.99 27.38 3.55
N GLY A 360 -13.77 27.71 4.01
CA GLY A 360 -12.69 28.16 3.12
C GLY A 360 -12.24 27.12 2.10
N ILE A 361 -12.48 25.83 2.33
CA ILE A 361 -12.29 24.77 1.34
C ILE A 361 -13.35 23.68 1.52
N SER A 362 -13.99 23.26 0.43
CA SER A 362 -15.06 22.23 0.43
C SER A 362 -14.97 21.31 -0.77
N ILE A 363 -15.54 20.11 -0.66
CA ILE A 363 -15.77 19.25 -1.83
C ILE A 363 -17.19 19.50 -2.38
N PRO A 364 -17.39 19.67 -3.69
CA PRO A 364 -18.71 20.02 -4.24
C PRO A 364 -19.77 18.91 -4.11
N GLU A 365 -19.37 17.65 -3.95
CA GLU A 365 -20.30 16.53 -3.76
C GLU A 365 -20.92 16.50 -2.35
N LEU A 366 -20.26 17.08 -1.35
CA LEU A 366 -20.72 17.08 0.03
C LEU A 366 -20.09 18.25 0.80
N HIS A 367 -20.75 19.40 0.79
CA HIS A 367 -20.29 20.54 1.58
C HIS A 367 -20.49 20.26 3.08
N ILE A 368 -19.70 20.92 3.92
CA ILE A 368 -19.79 20.77 5.39
C ILE A 368 -21.17 21.18 5.91
N LYS A 369 -21.80 22.21 5.32
CA LYS A 369 -23.18 22.60 5.65
C LYS A 369 -24.19 21.48 5.39
N ASP A 370 -24.04 20.77 4.27
CA ASP A 370 -24.94 19.68 3.87
C ASP A 370 -24.75 18.48 4.80
N LEU A 371 -23.50 18.19 5.18
CA LEU A 371 -23.19 17.16 6.16
C LEU A 371 -23.77 17.49 7.55
N LEU A 372 -23.75 18.76 7.96
CA LEU A 372 -24.34 19.20 9.23
C LEU A 372 -25.85 19.02 9.21
N ALA A 373 -26.53 19.55 8.19
CA ALA A 373 -27.99 19.43 8.04
C ALA A 373 -28.42 17.96 7.94
N LEU A 374 -27.64 17.11 7.25
CA LEU A 374 -27.89 15.68 7.20
C LEU A 374 -27.69 15.01 8.56
N THR A 375 -26.69 15.44 9.34
CA THR A 375 -26.47 14.92 10.70
C THR A 375 -27.66 15.26 11.60
N GLU A 376 -28.08 16.52 11.61
CA GLU A 376 -29.20 17.00 12.44
C GLU A 376 -30.50 16.29 12.06
N SER A 377 -30.87 16.30 10.78
CA SER A 377 -32.10 15.65 10.31
C SER A 377 -32.15 14.14 10.60
N ARG A 378 -31.00 13.44 10.54
CA ARG A 378 -30.94 12.00 10.86
C ARG A 378 -31.07 11.72 12.35
N LEU A 379 -30.51 12.59 13.20
CA LEU A 379 -30.60 12.46 14.65
C LEU A 379 -31.99 12.86 15.17
N GLU A 380 -32.61 13.88 14.60
CA GLU A 380 -33.99 14.28 14.91
C GLU A 380 -35.03 13.21 14.55
N ALA A 381 -34.74 12.39 13.53
CA ALA A 381 -35.60 11.29 13.13
C ALA A 381 -35.52 10.05 14.05
N LEU A 382 -34.62 10.03 15.04
CA LEU A 382 -34.50 8.92 15.99
C LEU A 382 -35.63 8.97 17.01
N SER A 383 -36.23 7.82 17.30
CA SER A 383 -37.40 7.69 18.19
C SER A 383 -37.35 6.50 19.14
N GLY A 384 -36.32 5.65 19.04
CA GLY A 384 -36.20 4.45 19.87
C GLY A 384 -35.77 4.76 21.31
N GLU A 385 -36.20 3.92 22.25
CA GLU A 385 -35.81 4.01 23.66
C GLU A 385 -34.36 3.53 23.87
N GLY A 386 -33.56 4.31 24.60
CA GLY A 386 -32.15 4.02 24.90
C GLY A 386 -31.17 4.99 24.23
N PRO A 387 -29.86 4.68 24.25
CA PRO A 387 -28.84 5.61 23.79
C PRO A 387 -28.89 5.81 22.27
N ARG A 388 -28.96 7.07 21.85
CA ARG A 388 -28.92 7.52 20.46
C ARG A 388 -27.47 7.63 19.99
N ILE A 389 -27.13 7.01 18.86
CA ILE A 389 -25.76 6.98 18.35
C ILE A 389 -25.69 7.58 16.96
N MET A 390 -24.73 8.48 16.75
CA MET A 390 -24.34 8.95 15.42
C MET A 390 -23.18 8.10 14.88
N LEU A 391 -23.40 7.40 13.77
CA LEU A 391 -22.42 6.54 13.11
C LEU A 391 -21.96 7.14 11.77
N TYR A 392 -20.72 7.58 11.69
CA TYR A 392 -20.09 8.00 10.44
C TYR A 392 -19.26 6.87 9.82
N GLY A 393 -19.32 6.71 8.50
CA GLY A 393 -18.56 5.73 7.74
C GLY A 393 -17.93 6.29 6.48
N CYS A 394 -16.92 5.61 5.96
CA CYS A 394 -16.42 5.88 4.61
C CYS A 394 -16.93 4.83 3.60
N ASP A 395 -17.11 5.23 2.34
CA ASP A 395 -17.61 4.38 1.23
C ASP A 395 -16.72 3.15 0.93
N HIS A 396 -15.48 3.17 1.43
CA HIS A 396 -14.49 2.11 1.27
C HIS A 396 -14.33 1.24 2.54
N GLY A 397 -15.06 1.56 3.60
CA GLY A 397 -15.01 0.89 4.90
C GLY A 397 -16.14 -0.12 5.08
N SER A 398 -16.47 -0.39 6.33
CA SER A 398 -17.64 -1.19 6.69
C SER A 398 -18.93 -0.51 6.23
N ASP A 399 -19.92 -1.29 5.82
CA ASP A 399 -21.23 -0.77 5.41
C ASP A 399 -22.01 -0.27 6.65
N VAL A 400 -21.92 1.04 6.90
CA VAL A 400 -22.55 1.68 8.06
C VAL A 400 -24.06 1.82 7.91
N GLN A 401 -24.58 1.92 6.69
CA GLN A 401 -26.02 2.12 6.47
C GLN A 401 -26.85 0.91 6.92
N ARG A 402 -26.24 -0.28 6.88
CA ARG A 402 -26.85 -1.52 7.40
C ARG A 402 -27.24 -1.44 8.89
N TYR A 403 -26.60 -0.55 9.64
CA TYR A 403 -26.83 -0.38 11.07
C TYR A 403 -27.73 0.81 11.41
N GLN A 404 -28.28 1.49 10.40
CA GLN A 404 -29.29 2.51 10.63
C GLN A 404 -30.53 1.88 11.30
N SER A 405 -30.97 2.51 12.39
CA SER A 405 -32.12 2.06 13.19
C SER A 405 -32.83 3.24 13.84
N ASP A 406 -33.84 2.97 14.65
CA ASP A 406 -34.56 3.95 15.48
C ASP A 406 -33.69 4.61 16.55
N ARG A 407 -32.51 4.04 16.85
CA ARG A 407 -31.52 4.55 17.81
C ARG A 407 -30.18 4.92 17.19
N VAL A 408 -29.96 4.58 15.91
CA VAL A 408 -28.68 4.79 15.23
C VAL A 408 -28.88 5.54 13.93
N ALA A 409 -28.34 6.75 13.87
CA ALA A 409 -28.25 7.55 12.66
C ALA A 409 -26.94 7.22 11.94
N ALA A 410 -26.99 6.77 10.69
CA ALA A 410 -25.80 6.40 9.92
C ALA A 410 -25.60 7.29 8.69
N ILE A 411 -24.38 7.77 8.47
CA ILE A 411 -23.99 8.54 7.27
C ILE A 411 -22.71 7.94 6.68
N SER A 412 -22.75 7.59 5.39
CA SER A 412 -21.56 7.22 4.61
C SER A 412 -21.11 8.41 3.76
N MET A 413 -19.81 8.55 3.59
CA MET A 413 -19.19 9.63 2.81
C MET A 413 -17.90 9.16 2.14
N PRO A 414 -17.29 9.93 1.21
CA PRO A 414 -16.07 9.50 0.52
C PRO A 414 -14.93 9.11 1.46
N CYS A 415 -14.74 9.86 2.55
CA CYS A 415 -13.78 9.54 3.60
C CYS A 415 -14.30 9.96 4.98
N SER A 416 -14.14 9.11 5.99
CA SER A 416 -14.52 9.43 7.37
C SER A 416 -13.78 10.66 7.91
N ALA A 417 -12.55 10.92 7.44
CA ALA A 417 -11.76 12.11 7.79
C ALA A 417 -12.28 13.44 7.22
N LEU A 418 -13.38 13.43 6.45
CA LEU A 418 -14.17 14.62 6.14
C LEU A 418 -14.91 15.14 7.38
N VAL A 419 -15.26 14.29 8.35
CA VAL A 419 -15.95 14.72 9.58
C VAL A 419 -15.02 15.61 10.42
N PRO A 420 -15.34 16.90 10.62
CA PRO A 420 -14.54 17.75 11.48
C PRO A 420 -14.67 17.30 12.95
N PRO A 421 -13.60 17.32 13.77
CA PRO A 421 -13.72 17.07 15.21
C PRO A 421 -14.70 18.01 15.92
N ALA A 422 -14.91 19.22 15.38
CA ALA A 422 -15.90 20.16 15.86
C ALA A 422 -17.35 19.68 15.70
N PHE A 423 -17.64 18.77 14.76
CA PHE A 423 -18.97 18.16 14.61
C PHE A 423 -19.26 17.19 15.76
N VAL A 424 -18.26 16.38 16.14
CA VAL A 424 -18.40 15.48 17.29
C VAL A 424 -18.68 16.26 18.57
N ASP A 425 -17.93 17.35 18.78
CA ASP A 425 -18.21 18.28 19.89
C ASP A 425 -19.61 18.91 19.78
N TYR A 426 -20.04 19.33 18.59
CA TYR A 426 -21.36 19.90 18.37
C TYR A 426 -22.49 18.92 18.72
N VAL A 427 -22.45 17.70 18.17
CA VAL A 427 -23.47 16.66 18.37
C VAL A 427 -23.64 16.33 19.85
N LEU A 428 -22.53 16.13 20.57
CA LEU A 428 -22.58 15.77 21.99
C LEU A 428 -22.97 16.97 22.87
N ARG A 429 -22.45 18.17 22.59
CA ARG A 429 -22.77 19.38 23.37
C ARG A 429 -24.22 19.84 23.21
N LYS A 430 -24.81 19.61 22.03
CA LYS A 430 -26.21 19.92 21.75
C LYS A 430 -27.16 18.78 22.13
N GLU A 431 -26.63 17.71 22.72
CA GLU A 431 -27.41 16.54 23.17
C GLU A 431 -28.25 15.93 22.04
N LEU A 432 -27.75 16.00 20.80
CA LEU A 432 -28.40 15.40 19.64
C LEU A 432 -28.22 13.87 19.62
N ALA A 433 -27.13 13.39 20.22
CA ALA A 433 -26.83 11.97 20.39
C ALA A 433 -26.12 11.70 21.72
N ASP A 434 -26.28 10.49 22.25
CA ASP A 434 -25.60 10.00 23.44
C ASP A 434 -24.17 9.55 23.12
N GLY A 435 -23.90 9.10 21.90
CA GLY A 435 -22.54 8.78 21.47
C GLY A 435 -22.28 9.02 19.99
N VAL A 436 -21.00 9.19 19.65
CA VAL A 436 -20.55 9.30 18.26
C VAL A 436 -19.54 8.21 17.94
N MET A 437 -19.85 7.38 16.95
CA MET A 437 -18.95 6.39 16.40
C MET A 437 -18.49 6.78 15.00
N ILE A 438 -17.20 6.62 14.72
CA ILE A 438 -16.62 6.82 13.39
C ILE A 438 -15.93 5.54 12.96
N SER A 439 -16.33 5.01 11.81
CA SER A 439 -15.77 3.81 11.20
C SER A 439 -15.15 4.10 9.84
N GLY A 440 -14.24 3.25 9.39
CA GLY A 440 -13.58 3.44 8.09
C GLY A 440 -12.74 2.27 7.61
N CYS A 441 -11.81 2.58 6.70
CA CYS A 441 -10.83 1.63 6.18
C CYS A 441 -9.96 1.07 7.30
N CYS A 442 -9.40 -0.14 7.10
CA CYS A 442 -8.49 -0.74 8.07
C CYS A 442 -7.18 0.04 8.21
N GLU A 443 -6.58 -0.01 9.40
CA GLU A 443 -5.25 0.55 9.66
C GLU A 443 -4.23 -0.04 8.69
N GLY A 444 -3.38 0.82 8.13
CA GLY A 444 -2.40 0.41 7.11
C GLY A 444 -2.98 0.16 5.71
N ASP A 445 -4.31 0.15 5.56
CA ASP A 445 -4.98 -0.05 4.28
C ASP A 445 -6.01 1.03 3.89
N CYS A 446 -5.74 2.28 4.26
CA CYS A 446 -6.65 3.37 3.98
C CYS A 446 -6.82 3.61 2.47
N HIS A 447 -8.06 3.63 1.98
CA HIS A 447 -8.32 3.92 0.57
C HIS A 447 -7.83 5.31 0.18
N HIS A 448 -7.84 6.32 1.06
CA HIS A 448 -7.32 7.66 0.77
C HIS A 448 -5.94 7.92 1.42
N ARG A 449 -5.10 6.88 1.50
CA ARG A 449 -3.72 6.86 2.04
C ARG A 449 -3.62 7.07 3.56
N LEU A 450 -4.08 8.21 4.08
CA LEU A 450 -3.85 8.62 5.47
C LEU A 450 -5.11 9.05 6.24
N GLY A 451 -6.31 8.91 5.66
CA GLY A 451 -7.55 9.40 6.26
C GLY A 451 -7.80 8.90 7.68
N ASN A 452 -7.72 7.58 7.92
CA ASN A 452 -7.90 7.02 9.27
C ASN A 452 -6.79 7.47 10.23
N THR A 453 -5.53 7.40 9.81
CA THR A 453 -4.37 7.87 10.60
C THR A 453 -4.53 9.31 11.05
N TRP A 454 -4.98 10.20 10.18
CA TRP A 454 -5.19 11.60 10.56
C TRP A 454 -6.38 11.80 11.46
N MET A 455 -7.44 11.00 11.28
CA MET A 455 -8.55 11.02 12.22
C MET A 455 -8.09 10.61 13.62
N ASP A 456 -7.31 9.53 13.73
CA ASP A 456 -6.72 9.13 15.01
C ASP A 456 -5.88 10.25 15.62
N GLN A 457 -4.96 10.84 14.84
CA GLN A 457 -4.11 11.93 15.31
C GLN A 457 -4.89 13.18 15.75
N ARG A 458 -6.01 13.49 15.08
CA ARG A 458 -6.90 14.60 15.49
C ARG A 458 -7.58 14.31 16.82
N PHE A 459 -7.94 13.05 17.08
CA PHE A 459 -8.65 12.65 18.30
C PHE A 459 -7.68 12.40 19.47
N SER A 460 -6.44 11.97 19.18
CA SER A 460 -5.34 11.83 20.14
C SER A 460 -4.58 13.14 20.41
N MET A 461 -4.98 14.24 19.77
CA MET A 461 -4.38 15.59 19.91
C MET A 461 -2.95 15.73 19.35
N GLU A 462 -2.55 14.86 18.43
CA GLU A 462 -1.28 14.92 17.69
C GLU A 462 -1.36 15.78 16.43
N ARG A 463 -2.57 16.09 15.93
CA ARG A 463 -2.80 16.83 14.69
C ARG A 463 -3.97 17.80 14.80
N MET A 464 -3.81 19.01 14.27
CA MET A 464 -4.91 19.98 14.16
C MET A 464 -5.82 19.64 12.97
N PRO A 465 -7.13 19.93 13.05
CA PRO A 465 -7.86 20.35 14.26
C PRO A 465 -7.98 19.21 15.27
N VAL A 466 -7.85 19.50 16.56
CA VAL A 466 -7.99 18.48 17.61
C VAL A 466 -9.42 18.36 18.11
N LEU A 467 -9.82 17.16 18.55
CA LEU A 467 -11.03 17.01 19.36
C LEU A 467 -10.81 17.69 20.72
N ARG A 468 -11.69 18.65 21.07
CA ARG A 468 -11.53 19.47 22.27
C ARG A 468 -11.49 18.60 23.53
N THR A 469 -10.65 18.96 24.49
CA THR A 469 -10.45 18.22 25.75
C THR A 469 -11.71 18.06 26.59
N ARG A 470 -12.67 18.99 26.47
CA ARG A 470 -13.96 18.96 27.15
C ARG A 470 -14.93 17.88 26.66
N VAL A 471 -14.67 17.27 25.50
CA VAL A 471 -15.56 16.24 24.95
C VAL A 471 -15.28 14.93 25.69
N PRO A 472 -16.29 14.29 26.32
CA PRO A 472 -16.13 12.99 26.98
C PRO A 472 -15.63 11.96 25.97
N ARG A 473 -14.55 11.26 26.32
CA ARG A 473 -13.84 10.36 25.39
C ARG A 473 -14.51 8.99 25.32
N ASP A 474 -15.10 8.58 26.43
CA ASP A 474 -16.04 7.48 26.60
C ASP A 474 -17.21 7.56 25.59
N ARG A 475 -17.78 8.75 25.34
CA ARG A 475 -18.85 8.99 24.35
C ARG A 475 -18.40 9.05 22.88
N VAL A 476 -17.12 8.79 22.58
CA VAL A 476 -16.56 8.86 21.22
C VAL A 476 -15.77 7.60 20.88
N ARG A 477 -16.15 6.91 19.80
CA ARG A 477 -15.51 5.65 19.41
C ARG A 477 -15.00 5.67 17.96
N LEU A 478 -13.70 5.44 17.78
CA LEU A 478 -13.10 5.23 16.46
C LEU A 478 -12.87 3.73 16.22
N ARG A 479 -13.25 3.20 15.04
CA ARG A 479 -13.03 1.79 14.66
C ARG A 479 -12.65 1.61 13.19
N TRP A 480 -11.47 1.05 12.94
CA TRP A 480 -10.90 0.89 11.60
C TRP A 480 -11.01 -0.55 11.10
N LEU A 481 -12.23 -0.95 10.71
CA LEU A 481 -12.55 -2.36 10.44
C LEU A 481 -12.45 -2.75 8.96
N GLY A 482 -12.38 -1.77 8.05
CA GLY A 482 -12.35 -2.02 6.60
C GLY A 482 -13.65 -2.63 6.06
N ALA A 483 -13.65 -3.00 4.79
CA ALA A 483 -14.86 -3.48 4.10
C ALA A 483 -15.36 -4.86 4.58
N GLN A 484 -14.48 -5.69 5.15
CA GLN A 484 -14.87 -6.99 5.74
C GLN A 484 -15.41 -6.85 7.16
N GLY A 485 -15.19 -5.69 7.77
CA GLY A 485 -15.50 -5.39 9.15
C GLY A 485 -16.98 -5.23 9.49
N THR A 486 -17.91 -5.27 8.52
CA THR A 486 -19.32 -4.94 8.76
C THR A 486 -19.91 -5.74 9.92
N ARG A 487 -19.74 -7.06 9.98
CA ARG A 487 -20.25 -7.86 11.12
C ARG A 487 -19.59 -7.52 12.46
N GLN A 488 -18.32 -7.12 12.45
CA GLN A 488 -17.63 -6.69 13.66
C GLN A 488 -18.12 -5.30 14.10
N LEU A 489 -18.42 -4.41 13.16
CA LEU A 489 -18.99 -3.10 13.43
C LEU A 489 -20.30 -3.21 14.23
N GLY A 490 -21.18 -4.15 13.87
CA GLY A 490 -22.41 -4.39 14.64
C GLY A 490 -22.15 -4.75 16.10
N ARG A 491 -21.17 -5.64 16.36
CA ARG A 491 -20.77 -6.02 17.73
C ARG A 491 -20.16 -4.85 18.49
N GLU A 492 -19.29 -4.07 17.87
CA GLU A 492 -18.70 -2.87 18.47
C GLU A 492 -19.76 -1.80 18.77
N MET A 493 -20.79 -1.69 17.93
CA MET A 493 -21.90 -0.77 18.11
C MET A 493 -22.83 -1.20 19.25
N GLU A 494 -23.17 -2.50 19.34
CA GLU A 494 -23.93 -3.05 20.48
C GLU A 494 -23.17 -2.85 21.79
N GLN A 495 -21.87 -3.13 21.80
CA GLN A 495 -21.01 -2.90 22.95
C GLN A 495 -20.97 -1.42 23.33
N PHE A 496 -20.82 -0.52 22.35
CA PHE A 496 -20.82 0.92 22.59
C PHE A 496 -22.17 1.41 23.14
N ALA A 497 -23.28 0.91 22.62
CA ALA A 497 -24.60 1.23 23.13
C ALA A 497 -24.79 0.77 24.59
N SER A 498 -24.27 -0.40 24.95
CA SER A 498 -24.31 -0.89 26.34
C SER A 498 -23.54 0.05 27.28
N GLU A 499 -22.31 0.42 26.90
CA GLU A 499 -21.45 1.31 27.70
C GLU A 499 -22.10 2.69 27.92
N LEU A 500 -22.77 3.24 26.90
CA LEU A 500 -23.52 4.50 27.01
C LEU A 500 -24.79 4.36 27.88
N GLY A 501 -25.45 3.20 27.85
CA GLY A 501 -26.65 2.92 28.62
C GLY A 501 -26.37 2.83 30.12
N ASP A 502 -25.24 2.21 30.50
CA ASP A 502 -24.82 2.07 31.90
C ASP A 502 -24.46 3.44 32.53
N GLU A 503 -23.91 4.37 31.76
CA GLU A 503 -23.60 5.74 32.24
C GLU A 503 -24.86 6.63 32.35
N SER A 504 -25.81 6.54 31.42
CA SER A 504 -27.08 7.31 31.54
C SER A 504 -27.95 6.84 32.72
N ALA A 505 -27.84 5.57 33.12
CA ALA A 505 -28.41 5.05 34.36
C ALA A 505 -27.69 5.58 35.62
N ALA A 506 -26.42 5.96 35.54
CA ALA A 506 -25.66 6.51 36.66
C ALA A 506 -25.90 8.01 36.89
N GLU A 507 -26.06 8.81 35.83
CA GLU A 507 -26.41 10.24 35.92
C GLU A 507 -27.86 10.46 36.42
N SER A 508 -28.79 9.56 36.09
CA SER A 508 -30.18 9.64 36.56
C SER A 508 -30.37 9.34 38.06
N VAL A 509 -29.34 8.82 38.74
CA VAL A 509 -29.37 8.58 40.20
C VAL A 509 -28.85 9.79 40.99
N GLN A 510 -28.12 10.74 40.37
CA GLN A 510 -27.54 11.89 41.09
C GLN A 510 -28.41 13.15 41.16
N VAL A 511 -29.65 13.13 40.66
CA VAL A 511 -30.61 14.26 40.77
C VAL A 511 -31.78 13.91 41.69
N VAL A 512 -31.51 13.36 42.88
CA VAL A 512 -32.46 13.38 44.00
C VAL A 512 -31.65 13.62 45.28
N GLU A 513 -32.08 14.63 46.06
CA GLU A 513 -31.48 15.19 47.29
C GLU A 513 -30.37 16.23 47.02
N VAL A 514 -30.55 17.52 47.33
CA VAL A 514 -30.96 18.05 48.63
C VAL A 514 -31.88 19.27 48.49
N LYS A 515 -33.09 19.18 49.07
CA LYS A 515 -33.89 20.33 49.49
C LYS A 515 -33.83 20.44 51.02
N HIS A 516 -33.46 21.64 51.48
CA HIS A 516 -33.90 22.33 52.69
C HIS A 516 -33.36 21.85 54.05
N GLY A 517 -32.52 22.73 54.61
CA GLY A 517 -32.25 22.93 56.03
C GLY A 517 -31.79 24.37 56.22
#